data_AF-A0A7W4YEV6-F1
#
_entry.id   AF-A0A7W4YEV6-F1
#
_cell.length_a   1.000
_cell.length_b   1.000
_cell.length_c   1.000
_cell.angle_alpha   90.00
_cell.angle_beta   90.00
_cell.angle_gamma   90.00
#
_symmetry.space_group_name_H-M   'P 1'
#
loop_
_entity.id
_entity.type
_entity.pdbx_description
1 polymer ?
#
loop_
_entity_poly.entity_id
_entity_poly.type
_entity_poly.pdbx_seq_one_letter_code
_entity_poly.pdbx_strand_id
1 'polypeptide(L)'
;MLPSDIPTHEDLLELTEYRGEGSVSIAIPASSAPNESEALRLELRAAVSQAAKELEQLGLDKSQIAKILDPAKQLESDPEFWRAQSRSLVILASPDRFRTFRLANRLGQHVAVGDRFDVGALLRATTFPNCGFVLGLSRGEVTLFEVLADAKPRQLPIEGLPDDLPSVLEHATTGGRFDRQRAQGTTGDRIGHERFARIVQEQVIPILRESGAPLILAATGDFDTAYRAVNEYQGLLEQRIGAHPGSLAAGELDAKARGILDDHYRGEINSWREEFGTKRSNGHATTSINEVAKAASQGAIAELYFDMDSTLEGELDEHGKLTRADVPGPHTYAIVDEVAARALKHGAKVRAVRRGDLVDGAEVAATLRYPLEATA
;
A
#
# COMPACT_ATOMS: atom_id res chain seq x y z
N MET A 1 -14.46 6.75 -12.39
CA MET A 1 -14.18 5.75 -11.32
C MET A 1 -12.71 5.41 -11.40
N LEU A 2 -12.02 5.39 -10.25
CA LEU A 2 -10.60 5.04 -10.20
C LEU A 2 -10.42 3.54 -10.51
N PRO A 3 -9.31 3.12 -11.13
CA PRO A 3 -9.04 1.70 -11.43
C PRO A 3 -8.91 0.81 -10.19
N SER A 4 -8.44 1.39 -9.07
CA SER A 4 -8.23 0.73 -7.78
C SER A 4 -8.78 1.59 -6.65
N ASP A 5 -9.51 0.96 -5.73
CA ASP A 5 -10.04 1.59 -4.52
C ASP A 5 -9.23 1.04 -3.33
N ILE A 6 -8.06 1.64 -3.09
CA ILE A 6 -7.16 1.24 -2.00
C ILE A 6 -7.75 1.79 -0.69
N PRO A 7 -7.93 0.96 0.35
CA PRO A 7 -8.45 1.42 1.63
C PRO A 7 -7.47 2.40 2.28
N THR A 8 -7.98 3.50 2.82
CA THR A 8 -7.19 4.43 3.63
C THR A 8 -6.89 3.83 5.00
N HIS A 9 -5.95 4.44 5.74
CA HIS A 9 -5.70 4.05 7.13
C HIS A 9 -6.95 4.23 8.01
N GLU A 10 -7.75 5.27 7.76
CA GLU A 10 -9.01 5.50 8.48
C GLU A 10 -10.04 4.41 8.16
N ASP A 11 -10.17 4.02 6.89
CA ASP A 11 -11.04 2.90 6.49
C ASP A 11 -10.62 1.60 7.20
N LEU A 12 -9.32 1.28 7.22
CA LEU A 12 -8.82 0.08 7.87
C LEU A 12 -9.11 0.06 9.38
N LEU A 13 -8.95 1.20 10.07
CA LEU A 13 -9.30 1.31 11.47
C LEU A 13 -10.80 1.10 11.70
N GLU A 14 -11.66 1.79 10.94
CA GLU A 14 -13.11 1.67 11.06
C GLU A 14 -13.57 0.22 10.84
N LEU A 15 -13.04 -0.44 9.82
CA LEU A 15 -13.36 -1.84 9.50
C LEU A 15 -12.86 -2.81 10.58
N THR A 16 -11.70 -2.55 11.15
CA THR A 16 -11.11 -3.35 12.23
C THR A 16 -11.89 -3.23 13.54
N GLU A 17 -12.48 -2.06 13.81
CA GLU A 17 -13.26 -1.79 15.02
C GLU A 17 -14.69 -2.32 14.95
N TYR A 18 -15.22 -2.52 13.75
CA TYR A 18 -16.58 -3.01 13.57
C TYR A 18 -16.81 -4.36 14.26
N ARG A 19 -17.91 -4.46 15.01
CA ARG A 19 -18.40 -5.71 15.61
C ARG A 19 -19.87 -5.89 15.30
N GLY A 20 -20.23 -7.04 14.77
CA GLY A 20 -21.59 -7.43 14.43
C GLY A 20 -21.65 -8.89 13.99
N GLU A 21 -22.55 -9.66 14.59
CA GLU A 21 -22.80 -11.04 14.15
C GLU A 21 -23.23 -11.06 12.67
N GLY A 22 -22.67 -12.00 11.92
CA GLY A 22 -22.88 -12.09 10.48
C GLY A 22 -22.07 -11.08 9.67
N SER A 23 -20.92 -10.69 10.18
CA SER A 23 -19.90 -9.98 9.40
C SER A 23 -19.31 -10.94 8.37
N VAL A 24 -19.45 -10.62 7.09
CA VAL A 24 -18.97 -11.40 5.96
C VAL A 24 -17.82 -10.68 5.29
N SER A 25 -16.73 -11.41 5.05
CA SER A 25 -15.57 -10.93 4.30
C SER A 25 -15.30 -11.90 3.15
N ILE A 26 -15.33 -11.39 1.92
CA ILE A 26 -15.09 -12.17 0.71
C ILE A 26 -13.92 -11.52 -0.03
N ALA A 27 -12.91 -12.30 -0.36
CA ALA A 27 -11.89 -11.92 -1.33
C ALA A 27 -11.93 -12.91 -2.50
N ILE A 28 -11.96 -12.38 -3.72
CA ILE A 28 -11.86 -13.19 -4.94
C ILE A 28 -10.80 -12.59 -5.86
N PRO A 29 -10.08 -13.42 -6.63
CA PRO A 29 -9.24 -12.89 -7.69
C PRO A 29 -10.12 -12.13 -8.70
N ALA A 30 -9.54 -11.12 -9.33
CA ALA A 30 -10.16 -10.37 -10.41
C ALA A 30 -9.20 -10.32 -11.61
N SER A 31 -9.76 -9.95 -12.76
CA SER A 31 -9.00 -9.81 -13.99
C SER A 31 -9.34 -8.50 -14.66
N SER A 32 -8.31 -7.87 -15.22
CA SER A 32 -8.44 -6.68 -16.06
C SER A 32 -8.85 -7.01 -17.51
N ALA A 33 -8.97 -8.29 -17.86
CA ALA A 33 -9.33 -8.75 -19.19
C ALA A 33 -10.86 -8.68 -19.41
N PRO A 34 -11.38 -7.93 -20.41
CA PRO A 34 -12.83 -7.75 -20.62
C PRO A 34 -13.62 -9.04 -20.82
N ASN A 35 -12.95 -10.08 -21.32
CA ASN A 35 -13.48 -11.41 -21.63
C ASN A 35 -13.53 -12.36 -20.43
N GLU A 36 -13.08 -11.96 -19.25
CA GLU A 36 -13.07 -12.81 -18.05
C GLU A 36 -14.19 -12.47 -17.05
N SER A 37 -15.04 -11.49 -17.36
CA SER A 37 -16.12 -11.04 -16.46
C SER A 37 -17.13 -12.13 -16.07
N GLU A 38 -17.40 -13.11 -16.93
CA GLU A 38 -18.28 -14.24 -16.58
C GLU A 38 -17.66 -15.19 -15.56
N ALA A 39 -16.35 -15.45 -15.65
CA ALA A 39 -15.65 -16.31 -14.70
C ALA A 39 -15.60 -15.65 -13.31
N LEU A 40 -15.33 -14.34 -13.25
CA LEU A 40 -15.32 -13.59 -12.00
C LEU A 40 -16.70 -13.55 -11.31
N ARG A 41 -17.78 -13.42 -12.08
CA ARG A 41 -19.15 -13.51 -11.55
C ARG A 41 -19.45 -14.89 -10.99
N LEU A 42 -18.94 -15.95 -11.61
CA LEU A 42 -19.10 -17.32 -11.12
C LEU A 42 -18.37 -17.52 -9.79
N GLU A 43 -17.15 -16.99 -9.65
CA GLU A 43 -16.40 -17.03 -8.40
C GLU A 43 -17.10 -16.25 -7.28
N LEU A 44 -17.62 -15.05 -7.59
CA LEU A 44 -18.41 -14.28 -6.62
C LEU A 44 -19.64 -15.08 -6.16
N ARG A 45 -20.37 -15.69 -7.09
CA ARG A 45 -21.55 -16.50 -6.76
C ARG A 45 -21.21 -17.68 -5.85
N ALA A 46 -20.07 -18.34 -6.11
CA ALA A 46 -19.58 -19.44 -5.28
C ALA A 46 -19.25 -18.95 -3.87
N ALA A 47 -18.54 -17.83 -3.75
CA ALA A 47 -18.18 -17.21 -2.46
C ALA A 47 -19.42 -16.76 -1.65
N VAL A 48 -20.39 -16.11 -2.29
CA VAL A 48 -21.67 -15.72 -1.67
C VAL A 48 -22.45 -16.95 -1.19
N SER A 49 -22.44 -18.03 -1.98
CA SER A 49 -23.10 -19.29 -1.60
C SER A 49 -22.41 -19.96 -0.41
N GLN A 50 -21.08 -19.86 -0.31
CA GLN A 50 -20.33 -20.34 0.85
C GLN A 50 -20.64 -19.50 2.10
N ALA A 51 -20.57 -18.18 2.00
CA ALA A 51 -20.90 -17.27 3.10
C ALA A 51 -22.32 -17.50 3.64
N ALA A 52 -23.29 -17.76 2.76
CA ALA A 52 -24.66 -18.09 3.16
C ALA A 52 -24.72 -19.34 4.05
N LYS A 53 -23.98 -20.40 3.70
CA LYS A 53 -23.92 -21.65 4.49
C LYS A 53 -23.30 -21.43 5.86
N GLU A 54 -22.25 -20.60 5.94
CA GLU A 54 -21.59 -20.29 7.22
C GLU A 54 -22.50 -19.42 8.11
N LEU A 55 -23.22 -18.45 7.55
CA LEU A 55 -24.23 -17.68 8.28
C LEU A 55 -25.39 -18.56 8.79
N GLU A 56 -25.83 -19.55 8.00
CA GLU A 56 -26.84 -20.53 8.45
C GLU A 56 -26.33 -21.36 9.63
N GLN A 57 -25.04 -21.73 9.65
CA GLN A 57 -24.43 -22.45 10.77
C GLN A 57 -24.34 -21.60 12.04
N LEU A 58 -24.21 -20.28 11.90
CA LEU A 58 -24.31 -19.32 13.00
C LEU A 58 -25.75 -19.10 13.48
N GLY A 59 -26.75 -19.73 12.84
CA GLY A 59 -28.15 -19.69 13.25
C GLY A 59 -28.92 -18.47 12.76
N LEU A 60 -28.38 -17.70 11.81
CA LEU A 60 -29.11 -16.57 11.22
C LEU A 60 -30.24 -17.08 10.32
N ASP A 61 -31.38 -16.38 10.37
CA ASP A 61 -32.52 -16.71 9.54
C ASP A 61 -32.34 -16.22 8.09
N LYS A 62 -33.19 -16.71 7.18
CA LYS A 62 -33.12 -16.37 5.75
C LYS A 62 -33.28 -14.87 5.47
N SER A 63 -34.03 -14.14 6.31
CA SER A 63 -34.24 -12.70 6.16
C SER A 63 -32.98 -11.93 6.52
N GLN A 64 -32.32 -12.32 7.61
CA GLN A 64 -31.03 -11.76 8.04
C GLN A 64 -29.94 -12.03 7.01
N ILE A 65 -29.84 -13.27 6.52
CA ILE A 65 -28.86 -13.65 5.49
C ILE A 65 -29.08 -12.87 4.19
N ALA A 66 -30.34 -12.73 3.76
CA ALA A 66 -30.68 -11.92 2.58
C ALA A 66 -30.25 -10.46 2.76
N LYS A 67 -30.52 -9.87 3.93
CA LYS A 67 -30.11 -8.49 4.24
C LYS A 67 -28.60 -8.27 4.11
N ILE A 68 -27.79 -9.27 4.48
CA ILE A 68 -26.32 -9.21 4.41
C ILE A 68 -25.82 -9.44 2.97
N LEU A 69 -26.32 -10.47 2.28
CA LEU A 69 -25.72 -10.95 1.03
C LEU A 69 -26.38 -10.42 -0.25
N ASP A 70 -27.60 -9.91 -0.20
CA ASP A 70 -28.29 -9.39 -1.39
C ASP A 70 -27.55 -8.24 -2.08
N PRO A 71 -26.91 -7.28 -1.36
CA PRO A 71 -26.04 -6.29 -1.99
C PRO A 71 -24.90 -6.92 -2.80
N ALA A 72 -24.27 -7.99 -2.31
CA ALA A 72 -23.24 -8.70 -3.05
C ALA A 72 -23.80 -9.42 -4.30
N LYS A 73 -24.99 -10.01 -4.21
CA LYS A 73 -25.67 -10.63 -5.36
C LYS A 73 -26.03 -9.60 -6.44
N GLN A 74 -26.38 -8.37 -6.05
CA GLN A 74 -26.69 -7.30 -7.01
C GLN A 74 -25.47 -6.93 -7.86
N LEU A 75 -24.25 -7.03 -7.33
CA LEU A 75 -23.02 -6.78 -8.09
C LEU A 75 -22.84 -7.77 -9.25
N GLU A 76 -23.34 -9.02 -9.15
CA GLU A 76 -23.29 -9.97 -10.27
C GLU A 76 -23.98 -9.40 -11.53
N SER A 77 -25.01 -8.57 -11.33
CA SER A 77 -25.84 -8.02 -12.39
C SER A 77 -25.46 -6.61 -12.82
N ASP A 78 -24.43 -6.00 -12.22
CA ASP A 78 -23.96 -4.64 -12.55
C ASP A 78 -22.81 -4.67 -13.56
N PRO A 79 -23.05 -4.43 -14.87
CA PRO A 79 -22.00 -4.47 -15.86
C PRO A 79 -20.97 -3.35 -15.68
N GLU A 80 -21.34 -2.21 -15.10
CA GLU A 80 -20.42 -1.09 -14.90
C GLU A 80 -19.41 -1.39 -13.80
N PHE A 81 -19.86 -2.08 -12.75
CA PHE A 81 -18.99 -2.56 -11.69
C PHE A 81 -17.86 -3.46 -12.24
N TRP A 82 -18.15 -4.32 -13.21
CA TRP A 82 -17.18 -5.24 -13.81
C TRP A 82 -16.33 -4.62 -14.94
N ARG A 83 -16.57 -3.36 -15.33
CA ARG A 83 -15.72 -2.67 -16.33
C ARG A 83 -14.38 -2.20 -15.77
N ALA A 84 -14.28 -2.03 -14.46
CA ALA A 84 -13.08 -1.52 -13.80
C ALA A 84 -11.99 -2.61 -13.70
N GLN A 85 -10.76 -2.25 -14.05
CA GLN A 85 -9.61 -3.15 -14.11
C GLN A 85 -8.90 -3.23 -12.75
N SER A 86 -8.97 -4.38 -12.09
CA SER A 86 -8.18 -4.70 -10.89
C SER A 86 -7.83 -6.19 -10.86
N ARG A 87 -6.95 -6.61 -9.93
CA ARG A 87 -6.51 -8.00 -9.81
C ARG A 87 -7.20 -8.78 -8.69
N SER A 88 -7.89 -8.11 -7.78
CA SER A 88 -8.75 -8.73 -6.78
C SER A 88 -9.91 -7.83 -6.39
N LEU A 89 -11.00 -8.46 -5.95
CA LEU A 89 -12.15 -7.81 -5.34
C LEU A 89 -12.28 -8.29 -3.89
N VAL A 90 -12.41 -7.33 -2.97
CA VAL A 90 -12.81 -7.60 -1.58
C VAL A 90 -14.18 -7.01 -1.32
N ILE A 91 -15.06 -7.78 -0.70
CA ILE A 91 -16.41 -7.38 -0.30
C ILE A 91 -16.54 -7.61 1.21
N LEU A 92 -16.93 -6.57 1.92
CA LEU A 92 -17.25 -6.61 3.34
C LEU A 92 -18.74 -6.29 3.50
N ALA A 93 -19.49 -7.21 4.11
CA ALA A 93 -20.94 -7.11 4.23
C ALA A 93 -21.43 -7.48 5.63
N SER A 94 -22.35 -6.69 6.16
CA SER A 94 -23.07 -6.92 7.41
C SER A 94 -24.51 -6.39 7.28
N PRO A 95 -25.38 -6.55 8.30
CA PRO A 95 -26.75 -6.04 8.23
C PRO A 95 -26.89 -4.53 8.06
N ASP A 96 -25.84 -3.75 8.36
CA ASP A 96 -25.82 -2.28 8.35
C ASP A 96 -24.69 -1.70 7.47
N ARG A 97 -23.74 -2.51 7.01
CA ARG A 97 -22.59 -2.06 6.21
C ARG A 97 -22.38 -2.90 4.96
N PHE A 98 -22.02 -2.21 3.89
CA PHE A 98 -21.56 -2.84 2.66
C PHE A 98 -20.43 -2.00 2.08
N ARG A 99 -19.27 -2.63 1.83
CA ARG A 99 -18.08 -2.00 1.26
C ARG A 99 -17.44 -2.94 0.25
N THR A 100 -16.88 -2.35 -0.80
CA THR A 100 -16.15 -3.06 -1.84
C THR A 100 -14.82 -2.39 -2.09
N PHE A 101 -13.75 -3.17 -2.22
CA PHE A 101 -12.41 -2.67 -2.53
C PHE A 101 -11.86 -3.41 -3.74
N ARG A 102 -11.30 -2.64 -4.68
CA ARG A 102 -10.62 -3.18 -5.86
C ARG A 102 -9.13 -3.03 -5.69
N LEU A 103 -8.43 -4.15 -5.62
CA LEU A 103 -7.03 -4.21 -5.22
C LEU A 103 -6.17 -4.62 -6.41
N ALA A 104 -5.00 -3.99 -6.53
CA ALA A 104 -4.03 -4.27 -7.58
C ALA A 104 -3.23 -5.57 -7.33
N ASN A 105 -3.28 -6.10 -6.10
CA ASN A 105 -2.65 -7.37 -5.74
C ASN A 105 -3.57 -8.53 -6.12
N ARG A 106 -2.99 -9.68 -6.49
CA ARG A 106 -3.75 -10.91 -6.71
C ARG A 106 -3.88 -11.65 -5.38
N LEU A 107 -5.10 -11.76 -4.90
CA LEU A 107 -5.46 -12.48 -3.68
C LEU A 107 -6.02 -13.85 -4.08
N GLY A 108 -5.81 -14.84 -3.21
CA GLY A 108 -6.53 -16.11 -3.30
C GLY A 108 -8.02 -15.92 -2.99
N GLN A 109 -8.83 -16.89 -3.40
CA GLN A 109 -10.22 -16.94 -2.96
C GLN A 109 -10.27 -17.14 -1.44
N HIS A 110 -11.02 -16.29 -0.76
CA HIS A 110 -11.20 -16.33 0.70
C HIS A 110 -12.63 -15.95 1.06
N VAL A 111 -13.21 -16.67 2.01
CA VAL A 111 -14.51 -16.37 2.60
C VAL A 111 -14.37 -16.56 4.10
N ALA A 112 -14.74 -15.53 4.85
CA ALA A 112 -14.78 -15.57 6.30
C ALA A 112 -16.11 -14.98 6.78
N VAL A 113 -16.72 -15.64 7.76
CA VAL A 113 -17.94 -15.20 8.43
C VAL A 113 -17.72 -15.23 9.94
N GLY A 114 -18.10 -14.14 10.62
CA GLY A 114 -17.95 -14.06 12.07
C GLY A 114 -18.65 -12.85 12.70
N ASP A 115 -18.11 -12.39 13.82
CA ASP A 115 -18.56 -11.21 14.56
C ASP A 115 -17.81 -9.92 14.17
N ARG A 116 -16.88 -10.01 13.21
CA ARG A 116 -16.01 -8.92 12.73
C ARG A 116 -15.60 -9.16 11.27
N PHE A 117 -15.10 -8.13 10.61
CA PHE A 117 -14.52 -8.28 9.27
C PHE A 117 -13.09 -8.85 9.34
N ASP A 118 -12.78 -9.74 8.41
CA ASP A 118 -11.41 -10.14 8.10
C ASP A 118 -10.78 -9.08 7.19
N VAL A 119 -9.95 -8.24 7.80
CA VAL A 119 -9.24 -7.15 7.11
C VAL A 119 -7.88 -7.58 6.59
N GLY A 120 -7.45 -8.83 6.80
CA GLY A 120 -6.13 -9.30 6.40
C GLY A 120 -5.86 -9.11 4.90
N ALA A 121 -6.87 -9.39 4.07
CA ALA A 121 -6.80 -9.18 2.63
C ALA A 121 -6.51 -7.71 2.25
N LEU A 122 -7.07 -6.77 3.02
CA LEU A 122 -6.85 -5.32 2.83
C LEU A 122 -5.47 -4.90 3.32
N LEU A 123 -5.01 -5.39 4.47
CA LEU A 123 -3.67 -5.11 5.02
C LEU A 123 -2.56 -5.59 4.07
N ARG A 124 -2.76 -6.75 3.44
CA ARG A 124 -1.86 -7.29 2.40
C ARG A 124 -1.78 -6.39 1.16
N ALA A 125 -2.83 -5.63 0.86
CA ALA A 125 -2.88 -4.76 -0.30
C ALA A 125 -2.25 -3.38 -0.08
N THR A 126 -2.15 -2.92 1.17
CA THR A 126 -1.64 -1.57 1.49
C THR A 126 -0.15 -1.53 1.84
N THR A 127 0.48 -2.68 2.11
CA THR A 127 1.82 -2.69 2.72
C THR A 127 2.94 -2.22 1.80
N PHE A 128 2.91 -2.62 0.52
CA PHE A 128 3.85 -2.15 -0.49
C PHE A 128 3.09 -1.98 -1.80
N PRO A 129 2.52 -0.79 -2.04
CA PRO A 129 1.70 -0.58 -3.22
C PRO A 129 2.51 -0.66 -4.52
N ASN A 130 3.85 -0.74 -4.48
CA ASN A 130 4.72 -0.72 -5.66
C ASN A 130 4.34 0.41 -6.64
N CYS A 131 3.89 1.52 -6.05
CA CYS A 131 3.52 2.73 -6.72
C CYS A 131 4.51 3.83 -6.35
N GLY A 132 4.61 4.83 -7.21
CA GLY A 132 5.51 5.93 -7.01
C GLY A 132 5.39 6.92 -8.14
N PHE A 133 6.17 7.98 -8.07
CA PHE A 133 6.21 9.00 -9.10
C PHE A 133 7.55 9.03 -9.79
N VAL A 134 7.55 9.29 -11.09
CA VAL A 134 8.75 9.62 -11.84
C VAL A 134 8.65 11.06 -12.32
N LEU A 135 9.54 11.92 -11.84
CA LEU A 135 9.65 13.29 -12.30
C LEU A 135 10.78 13.41 -13.32
N GLY A 136 10.40 13.64 -14.57
CA GLY A 136 11.29 13.98 -15.66
C GLY A 136 11.67 15.46 -15.61
N LEU A 137 12.97 15.74 -15.57
CA LEU A 137 13.51 17.11 -15.63
C LEU A 137 14.51 17.26 -16.77
N SER A 138 14.24 18.22 -17.65
CA SER A 138 15.16 18.67 -18.68
C SER A 138 14.96 20.17 -18.93
N ARG A 139 15.83 20.77 -19.75
CA ARG A 139 15.69 22.18 -20.16
C ARG A 139 14.40 22.46 -20.92
N GLY A 140 13.96 21.52 -21.76
CA GLY A 140 12.84 21.73 -22.67
C GLY A 140 11.51 21.18 -22.18
N GLU A 141 11.53 20.26 -21.22
CA GLU A 141 10.35 19.50 -20.83
C GLU A 141 10.43 19.08 -19.35
N VAL A 142 9.29 19.20 -18.67
CA VAL A 142 9.04 18.68 -17.32
C VAL A 142 7.83 17.75 -17.39
N THR A 143 7.98 16.53 -16.89
CA THR A 143 6.91 15.52 -16.92
C THR A 143 6.79 14.84 -15.58
N LEU A 144 5.55 14.52 -15.16
CA LEU A 144 5.28 13.71 -13.98
C LEU A 144 4.52 12.45 -14.41
N PHE A 145 5.05 11.30 -14.06
CA PHE A 145 4.39 10.01 -14.27
C PHE A 145 4.04 9.39 -12.93
N GLU A 146 2.82 8.91 -12.80
CA GLU A 146 2.38 8.03 -11.73
C GLU A 146 2.61 6.59 -12.18
N VAL A 147 3.45 5.87 -11.46
CA VAL A 147 3.69 4.45 -11.62
C VAL A 147 2.69 3.71 -10.73
N LEU A 148 1.88 2.87 -11.36
CA LEU A 148 0.85 2.08 -10.69
C LEU A 148 1.33 0.63 -10.53
N ALA A 149 0.85 -0.04 -9.49
CA ALA A 149 1.25 -1.41 -9.16
C ALA A 149 1.07 -2.39 -10.33
N ASP A 150 -0.07 -2.29 -11.04
CA ASP A 150 -0.54 -3.26 -12.03
C ASP A 150 -0.93 -2.66 -13.38
N ALA A 151 -0.75 -1.35 -13.55
CA ALA A 151 -1.05 -0.63 -14.78
C ALA A 151 0.18 0.07 -15.35
N LYS A 152 0.09 0.46 -16.62
CA LYS A 152 1.13 1.27 -17.27
C LYS A 152 1.25 2.62 -16.57
N PRO A 153 2.45 3.22 -16.51
CA PRO A 153 2.62 4.56 -15.97
C PRO A 153 1.68 5.56 -16.65
N ARG A 154 1.01 6.37 -15.84
CA ARG A 154 0.09 7.40 -16.29
C ARG A 154 0.76 8.76 -16.17
N GLN A 155 0.79 9.52 -17.25
CA GLN A 155 1.27 10.91 -17.17
C GLN A 155 0.24 11.77 -16.45
N LEU A 156 0.69 12.52 -15.46
CA LEU A 156 -0.12 13.50 -14.75
C LEU A 156 0.20 14.91 -15.25
N PRO A 157 -0.82 15.77 -15.41
CA PRO A 157 -0.58 17.19 -15.63
C PRO A 157 0.06 17.80 -14.38
N ILE A 158 1.00 18.72 -14.60
CA ILE A 158 1.56 19.56 -13.54
C ILE A 158 0.95 20.95 -13.72
N GLU A 159 -0.07 21.25 -12.94
CA GLU A 159 -0.75 22.55 -12.99
C GLU A 159 0.15 23.65 -12.42
N GLY A 160 0.02 24.88 -12.92
CA GLY A 160 0.74 26.04 -12.37
C GLY A 160 2.19 26.20 -12.83
N LEU A 161 2.70 25.34 -13.73
CA LEU A 161 4.00 25.60 -14.37
C LEU A 161 3.90 26.82 -15.30
N PRO A 162 4.85 27.78 -15.23
CA PRO A 162 4.91 28.87 -16.19
C PRO A 162 5.11 28.36 -17.62
N ASP A 163 4.37 28.93 -18.58
CA ASP A 163 4.48 28.58 -20.01
C ASP A 163 5.91 28.78 -20.54
N ASP A 164 6.63 29.76 -19.98
CA ASP A 164 8.02 30.08 -20.32
C ASP A 164 8.99 29.68 -19.20
N LEU A 165 8.79 28.52 -18.59
CA LEU A 165 9.72 27.96 -17.60
C LEU A 165 11.18 27.90 -18.10
N PRO A 166 11.48 27.58 -19.38
CA PRO A 166 12.86 27.56 -19.88
C PRO A 166 13.59 28.92 -19.78
N SER A 167 12.90 30.06 -19.83
CA SER A 167 13.56 31.37 -19.72
C SER A 167 14.13 31.64 -18.33
N VAL A 168 13.70 30.91 -17.30
CA VAL A 168 14.32 30.96 -15.96
C VAL A 168 15.81 30.61 -16.03
N LEU A 169 16.19 29.72 -16.95
CA LEU A 169 17.58 29.33 -17.19
C LEU A 169 18.37 30.39 -17.96
N GLU A 170 17.70 31.21 -18.80
CA GLU A 170 18.31 32.27 -19.62
C GLU A 170 18.54 33.57 -18.84
N HIS A 171 17.69 33.86 -17.85
CA HIS A 171 17.89 34.99 -16.96
C HIS A 171 19.10 34.81 -16.04
N ALA A 172 19.54 33.57 -15.80
CA ALA A 172 20.78 33.27 -15.09
C ALA A 172 22.03 33.59 -15.94
N THR A 173 21.94 33.48 -17.27
CA THR A 173 23.05 33.79 -18.19
C THR A 173 23.15 35.28 -18.56
N THR A 174 22.07 36.05 -18.40
CA THR A 174 21.94 37.40 -18.97
C THR A 174 21.91 38.54 -17.93
N GLY A 175 22.02 38.20 -16.64
CA GLY A 175 22.04 39.17 -15.54
C GLY A 175 23.37 39.92 -15.40
N GLY A 176 23.58 40.98 -16.17
CA GLY A 176 24.60 41.99 -15.87
C GLY A 176 25.31 42.61 -17.06
N ARG A 177 24.59 43.34 -17.91
CA ARG A 177 25.22 44.29 -18.85
C ARG A 177 25.63 45.56 -18.09
N PHE A 178 26.57 45.48 -17.14
CA PHE A 178 27.42 46.60 -16.68
C PHE A 178 28.40 46.09 -15.59
N ASP A 179 29.69 46.15 -15.96
CA ASP A 179 30.88 46.21 -15.10
C ASP A 179 31.38 44.97 -14.32
N ARG A 180 32.65 44.63 -14.62
CA ARG A 180 33.62 43.79 -13.89
C ARG A 180 33.40 42.26 -13.78
N GLN A 181 34.18 41.55 -14.61
CA GLN A 181 34.94 40.33 -14.30
C GLN A 181 34.65 39.71 -12.91
N ARG A 182 33.59 38.92 -12.80
CA ARG A 182 33.41 37.97 -11.69
C ARG A 182 32.90 36.65 -12.25
N ALA A 183 33.74 35.63 -12.10
CA ALA A 183 33.46 34.20 -12.23
C ALA A 183 32.43 33.80 -13.31
N GLN A 184 32.83 33.93 -14.57
CA GLN A 184 32.23 33.17 -15.66
C GLN A 184 32.61 31.69 -15.45
N GLY A 185 31.82 30.98 -14.65
CA GLY A 185 32.08 29.58 -14.34
C GLY A 185 31.09 29.05 -13.32
N THR A 186 30.37 27.97 -13.70
CA THR A 186 29.63 26.99 -12.89
C THR A 186 28.55 27.48 -11.91
N THR A 187 28.68 28.67 -11.32
CA THR A 187 27.85 29.17 -10.21
C THR A 187 26.57 29.84 -10.70
N GLY A 188 26.61 30.61 -11.80
CA GLY A 188 25.42 31.23 -12.39
C GLY A 188 24.43 30.21 -12.94
N ASP A 189 24.94 29.23 -13.70
CA ASP A 189 24.15 28.11 -14.22
C ASP A 189 23.54 27.29 -13.08
N ARG A 190 24.29 27.05 -12.00
CA ARG A 190 23.77 26.36 -10.82
C ARG A 190 22.58 27.08 -10.18
N ILE A 191 22.67 28.40 -9.98
CA ILE A 191 21.57 29.20 -9.42
C ILE A 191 20.33 29.16 -10.33
N GLY A 192 20.52 29.18 -11.64
CA GLY A 192 19.45 29.03 -12.63
C GLY A 192 18.75 27.68 -12.52
N HIS A 193 19.52 26.58 -12.49
CA HIS A 193 18.97 25.23 -12.34
C HIS A 193 18.27 25.03 -10.98
N GLU A 194 18.81 25.57 -9.88
CA GLU A 194 18.17 25.50 -8.55
C GLU A 194 16.85 26.28 -8.51
N ARG A 195 16.79 27.45 -9.17
CA ARG A 195 15.53 28.22 -9.28
C ARG A 195 14.49 27.48 -10.13
N PHE A 196 14.91 26.93 -11.28
CA PHE A 196 14.07 26.09 -12.12
C PHE A 196 13.50 24.92 -11.31
N ALA A 197 14.38 24.18 -10.61
CA ALA A 197 13.98 23.03 -9.82
C ALA A 197 13.02 23.40 -8.67
N ARG A 198 13.19 24.57 -8.05
CA ARG A 198 12.30 25.06 -7.00
C ARG A 198 10.89 25.32 -7.52
N ILE A 199 10.75 25.99 -8.68
CA ILE A 199 9.45 26.24 -9.31
C ILE A 199 8.74 24.91 -9.60
N VAL A 200 9.46 23.94 -10.17
CA VAL A 200 8.90 22.62 -10.47
C VAL A 200 8.47 21.89 -9.19
N GLN A 201 9.34 21.88 -8.18
CA GLN A 201 9.05 21.24 -6.90
C GLN A 201 7.79 21.81 -6.23
N GLU A 202 7.64 23.14 -6.21
CA GLU A 202 6.48 23.79 -5.59
C GLU A 202 5.14 23.30 -6.18
N GLN A 203 5.12 22.99 -7.48
CA GLN A 203 3.92 22.47 -8.14
C GLN A 203 3.73 20.95 -7.95
N VAL A 204 4.82 20.19 -7.78
CA VAL A 204 4.76 18.72 -7.68
C VAL A 204 4.50 18.26 -6.24
N ILE A 205 5.01 18.97 -5.22
CA ILE A 205 4.88 18.60 -3.80
C ILE A 205 3.44 18.33 -3.36
N PRO A 206 2.43 19.14 -3.71
CA PRO A 206 1.04 18.88 -3.29
C PRO A 206 0.55 17.50 -3.72
N ILE A 207 0.84 17.10 -4.97
CA ILE A 207 0.49 15.79 -5.54
C ILE A 207 1.19 14.67 -4.76
N LEU A 208 2.49 14.85 -4.48
CA LEU A 208 3.27 13.84 -3.76
C LEU A 208 2.88 13.69 -2.29
N ARG A 209 2.47 14.79 -1.63
CA ARG A 209 2.04 14.79 -0.23
C ARG A 209 0.68 14.15 -0.05
N GLU A 210 -0.23 14.33 -1.02
CA GLU A 210 -1.53 13.66 -1.01
C GLU A 210 -1.38 12.13 -1.10
N SER A 211 -0.44 11.65 -1.93
CA SER A 211 -0.20 10.21 -2.10
C SER A 211 0.71 9.60 -1.03
N GLY A 212 1.77 10.31 -0.61
CA GLY A 212 2.83 9.77 0.26
C GLY A 212 3.77 8.76 -0.40
N ALA A 213 3.63 8.52 -1.71
CA ALA A 213 4.43 7.53 -2.46
C ALA A 213 5.83 8.05 -2.85
N PRO A 214 6.83 7.17 -2.97
CA PRO A 214 8.21 7.55 -3.30
C PRO A 214 8.32 8.28 -4.66
N LEU A 215 9.28 9.19 -4.75
CA LEU A 215 9.61 9.95 -5.95
C LEU A 215 10.97 9.50 -6.52
N ILE A 216 10.99 9.22 -7.82
CA ILE A 216 12.19 8.91 -8.60
C ILE A 216 12.47 10.08 -9.55
N LEU A 217 13.71 10.56 -9.57
CA LEU A 217 14.12 11.54 -10.58
C LEU A 217 14.55 10.86 -11.86
N ALA A 218 14.03 11.37 -12.98
CA ALA A 218 14.45 11.03 -14.33
C ALA A 218 15.13 12.25 -14.97
N ALA A 219 16.39 12.45 -14.57
CA ALA A 219 17.17 13.63 -14.90
C ALA A 219 18.65 13.29 -15.04
N THR A 220 19.41 14.15 -15.72
CA THR A 220 20.87 14.01 -15.89
C THR A 220 21.59 15.30 -15.54
N GLY A 221 22.86 15.17 -15.15
CA GLY A 221 23.77 16.30 -14.93
C GLY A 221 23.25 17.30 -13.89
N ASP A 222 23.19 18.56 -14.30
CA ASP A 222 22.93 19.69 -13.41
C ASP A 222 21.49 19.72 -12.88
N PHE A 223 20.50 19.20 -13.63
CA PHE A 223 19.11 19.17 -13.18
C PHE A 223 18.88 18.21 -12.01
N ASP A 224 19.50 17.02 -12.00
CA ASP A 224 19.41 16.08 -10.87
C ASP A 224 20.03 16.72 -9.61
N THR A 225 21.22 17.29 -9.76
CA THR A 225 21.95 17.96 -8.67
C THR A 225 21.15 19.13 -8.10
N ALA A 226 20.60 19.98 -8.97
CA ALA A 226 19.85 21.16 -8.58
C ALA A 226 18.53 20.80 -7.89
N TYR A 227 17.81 19.78 -8.37
CA TYR A 227 16.57 19.33 -7.73
C TYR A 227 16.84 18.77 -6.34
N ARG A 228 17.85 17.91 -6.19
CA ARG A 228 18.24 17.37 -4.87
C ARG A 228 18.65 18.46 -3.89
N ALA A 229 19.31 19.52 -4.36
CA ALA A 229 19.74 20.63 -3.51
C ALA A 229 18.57 21.45 -2.94
N VAL A 230 17.43 21.51 -3.63
CA VAL A 230 16.25 22.26 -3.18
C VAL A 230 15.15 21.35 -2.61
N ASN A 231 15.32 20.03 -2.66
CA ASN A 231 14.27 19.08 -2.33
C ASN A 231 13.79 19.18 -0.87
N GLU A 232 12.48 19.25 -0.68
CA GLU A 232 11.75 19.27 0.59
C GLU A 232 10.89 18.02 0.78
N TYR A 233 10.79 17.15 -0.24
CA TYR A 233 10.01 15.92 -0.17
C TYR A 233 10.85 14.76 0.37
N GLN A 234 10.46 14.22 1.53
CA GLN A 234 11.19 13.14 2.21
C GLN A 234 11.19 11.83 1.40
N GLY A 235 10.19 11.61 0.54
CA GLY A 235 10.09 10.39 -0.28
C GLY A 235 10.96 10.40 -1.54
N LEU A 236 11.86 11.37 -1.73
CA LEU A 236 12.79 11.38 -2.87
C LEU A 236 13.84 10.27 -2.72
N LEU A 237 13.86 9.34 -3.67
CA LEU A 237 14.81 8.23 -3.68
C LEU A 237 16.21 8.67 -4.15
N GLU A 238 17.25 8.04 -3.60
CA GLU A 238 18.63 8.25 -4.01
C GLU A 238 18.89 7.75 -5.43
N GLN A 239 18.33 6.59 -5.77
CA GLN A 239 18.41 6.04 -7.12
C GLN A 239 17.65 6.92 -8.12
N ARG A 240 18.17 7.00 -9.35
CA ARG A 240 17.63 7.84 -10.43
C ARG A 240 17.53 7.08 -11.73
N ILE A 241 16.67 7.56 -12.61
CA ILE A 241 16.66 7.18 -14.02
C ILE A 241 17.56 8.18 -14.77
N GLY A 242 18.71 7.69 -15.27
CA GLY A 242 19.72 8.52 -15.95
C GLY A 242 19.34 8.99 -17.36
N ALA A 243 18.06 9.19 -17.64
CA ALA A 243 17.52 9.68 -18.90
C ALA A 243 16.17 10.36 -18.66
N HIS A 244 15.80 11.32 -19.50
CA HIS A 244 14.48 11.96 -19.42
C HIS A 244 13.39 10.97 -19.89
N PRO A 245 12.19 10.92 -19.28
CA PRO A 245 11.13 9.99 -19.67
C PRO A 245 10.76 10.07 -21.16
N GLY A 246 10.72 11.28 -21.73
CA GLY A 246 10.43 11.49 -23.17
C GLY A 246 11.47 10.91 -24.14
N SER A 247 12.65 10.50 -23.64
CA SER A 247 13.70 9.87 -24.45
C SER A 247 13.71 8.33 -24.37
N LEU A 248 12.87 7.74 -23.53
CA LEU A 248 12.81 6.30 -23.31
C LEU A 248 11.85 5.61 -24.28
N ALA A 249 12.15 4.36 -24.64
CA ALA A 249 11.23 3.56 -25.44
C ALA A 249 9.95 3.19 -24.65
N ALA A 250 8.88 2.87 -25.36
CA ALA A 250 7.62 2.45 -24.75
C ALA A 250 7.83 1.25 -23.81
N GLY A 251 7.55 1.44 -22.51
CA GLY A 251 7.71 0.41 -21.46
C GLY A 251 9.06 0.42 -20.74
N GLU A 252 10.09 1.11 -21.26
CA GLU A 252 11.40 1.17 -20.60
C GLU A 252 11.36 2.00 -19.30
N LEU A 253 10.57 3.08 -19.29
CA LEU A 253 10.33 3.88 -18.09
C LEU A 253 9.75 3.03 -16.95
N ASP A 254 8.73 2.23 -17.25
CA ASP A 254 8.07 1.37 -16.28
C ASP A 254 9.05 0.34 -15.69
N ALA A 255 9.81 -0.35 -16.55
CA ALA A 255 10.79 -1.34 -16.12
C ALA A 255 11.87 -0.73 -15.21
N LYS A 256 12.41 0.44 -15.55
CA LYS A 256 13.42 1.13 -14.72
C LYS A 256 12.83 1.60 -13.39
N ALA A 257 11.64 2.21 -13.41
CA ALA A 257 10.99 2.68 -12.21
C ALA A 257 10.67 1.52 -11.25
N ARG A 258 10.14 0.41 -11.77
CA ARG A 258 9.87 -0.80 -10.98
C ARG A 258 11.13 -1.39 -10.35
N GLY A 259 12.23 -1.50 -11.09
CA GLY A 259 13.50 -1.97 -10.53
C GLY A 259 13.98 -1.11 -9.36
N ILE A 260 13.84 0.22 -9.46
CA ILE A 260 14.20 1.15 -8.38
C ILE A 260 13.27 0.99 -7.17
N LEU A 261 11.96 0.88 -7.39
CA LEU A 261 10.98 0.67 -6.32
C LEU A 261 11.22 -0.66 -5.60
N ASP A 262 11.46 -1.74 -6.34
CA ASP A 262 11.75 -3.07 -5.79
C ASP A 262 13.00 -3.06 -4.91
N ASP A 263 14.07 -2.37 -5.35
CA ASP A 263 15.30 -2.25 -4.57
C ASP A 263 15.10 -1.35 -3.34
N HIS A 264 14.30 -0.28 -3.45
CA HIS A 264 13.93 0.57 -2.32
C HIS A 264 13.20 -0.20 -1.22
N TYR A 265 12.15 -0.94 -1.57
CA TYR A 265 11.39 -1.73 -0.59
C TYR A 265 12.21 -2.88 0.00
N ARG A 266 13.10 -3.49 -0.80
CA ARG A 266 14.06 -4.48 -0.28
C ARG A 266 15.02 -3.85 0.74
N GLY A 267 15.46 -2.61 0.49
CA GLY A 267 16.25 -1.82 1.42
C GLY A 267 15.52 -1.51 2.73
N GLU A 268 14.25 -1.12 2.67
CA GLU A 268 13.41 -0.93 3.86
C GLU A 268 13.32 -2.20 4.72
N ILE A 269 13.04 -3.35 4.10
CA ILE A 269 12.93 -4.64 4.79
C ILE A 269 14.27 -5.02 5.45
N ASN A 270 15.39 -4.85 4.76
CA ASN A 270 16.70 -5.17 5.31
C ASN A 270 17.05 -4.25 6.50
N SER A 271 16.79 -2.95 6.39
CA SER A 271 17.02 -1.98 7.47
C SER A 271 16.15 -2.33 8.69
N TRP A 272 14.89 -2.69 8.47
CA TRP A 272 14.00 -3.16 9.51
C TRP A 272 14.51 -4.45 10.19
N ARG A 273 15.05 -5.42 9.44
CA ARG A 273 15.62 -6.66 10.00
C ARG A 273 16.79 -6.38 10.94
N GLU A 274 17.66 -5.42 10.60
CA GLU A 274 18.78 -5.00 11.44
C GLU A 274 18.28 -4.34 12.74
N GLU A 275 17.32 -3.43 12.64
CA GLU A 275 16.68 -2.80 13.80
C GLU A 275 15.97 -3.83 14.69
N PHE A 276 15.25 -4.78 14.08
CA PHE A 276 14.59 -5.88 14.76
C PHE A 276 15.57 -6.72 15.56
N GLY A 277 16.71 -7.11 14.96
CA GLY A 277 17.75 -7.88 15.66
C GLY A 277 18.32 -7.15 16.88
N THR A 278 18.51 -5.84 16.75
CA THR A 278 18.95 -4.97 17.85
C THR A 278 17.90 -4.91 18.96
N LYS A 279 16.63 -4.68 18.62
CA LYS A 279 15.53 -4.64 19.62
C LYS A 279 15.32 -5.99 20.30
N ARG A 280 15.42 -7.10 19.57
CA ARG A 280 15.29 -8.45 20.11
C ARG A 280 16.35 -8.74 21.16
N SER A 281 17.59 -8.36 20.91
CA SER A 281 18.70 -8.51 21.86
C SER A 281 18.46 -7.75 23.17
N ASN A 282 17.64 -6.70 23.14
CA ASN A 282 17.23 -5.91 24.29
C ASN A 282 15.86 -6.32 24.87
N GLY A 283 15.27 -7.43 24.44
CA GLY A 283 13.95 -7.89 24.92
C GLY A 283 12.75 -7.09 24.41
N HIS A 284 12.92 -6.28 23.35
CA HIS A 284 11.88 -5.42 22.77
C HIS A 284 11.42 -5.89 21.39
N ALA A 285 11.62 -7.16 21.05
CA ALA A 285 11.08 -7.76 19.83
C ALA A 285 10.91 -9.27 19.97
N THR A 286 9.94 -9.85 19.25
CA THR A 286 9.63 -11.28 19.29
C THR A 286 9.11 -11.77 17.93
N THR A 287 9.35 -13.04 17.63
CA THR A 287 8.80 -13.79 16.48
C THR A 287 7.79 -14.86 16.92
N SER A 288 7.52 -14.99 18.22
CA SER A 288 6.60 -15.99 18.76
C SER A 288 5.15 -15.53 18.60
N ILE A 289 4.36 -16.24 17.81
CA ILE A 289 2.95 -15.89 17.58
C ILE A 289 2.15 -15.75 18.89
N ASN A 290 2.44 -16.57 19.90
CA ASN A 290 1.79 -16.49 21.21
C ASN A 290 2.12 -15.18 21.94
N GLU A 291 3.38 -14.74 21.87
CA GLU A 291 3.81 -13.48 22.49
C GLU A 291 3.29 -12.28 21.71
N VAL A 292 3.32 -12.35 20.38
CA VAL A 292 2.76 -11.31 19.51
C VAL A 292 1.26 -11.16 19.75
N ALA A 293 0.50 -12.27 19.86
CA ALA A 293 -0.93 -12.21 20.11
C ALA A 293 -1.28 -11.55 21.45
N LYS A 294 -0.54 -11.87 22.53
CA LYS A 294 -0.65 -11.19 23.82
C LYS A 294 -0.29 -9.72 23.71
N ALA A 295 0.84 -9.40 23.07
CA ALA A 295 1.31 -8.03 22.88
C ALA A 295 0.32 -7.18 22.08
N ALA A 296 -0.28 -7.73 21.02
CA ALA A 296 -1.28 -7.06 20.21
C ALA A 296 -2.54 -6.73 21.03
N SER A 297 -2.95 -7.65 21.88
CA SER A 297 -4.14 -7.49 22.75
C SER A 297 -3.90 -6.46 23.87
N GLN A 298 -2.66 -6.26 24.29
CA GLN A 298 -2.26 -5.27 25.29
C GLN A 298 -1.87 -3.90 24.68
N GLY A 299 -1.85 -3.78 23.35
CA GLY A 299 -1.34 -2.59 22.67
C GLY A 299 0.16 -2.34 22.88
N ALA A 300 0.93 -3.41 23.13
CA ALA A 300 2.36 -3.35 23.37
C ALA A 300 3.19 -3.31 22.07
N ILE A 301 2.58 -3.59 20.92
CA ILE A 301 3.27 -3.63 19.62
C ILE A 301 3.51 -2.20 19.10
N ALA A 302 4.76 -1.91 18.72
CA ALA A 302 5.12 -0.70 17.99
C ALA A 302 4.99 -0.91 16.48
N GLU A 303 5.63 -1.97 15.97
CA GLU A 303 5.58 -2.36 14.57
C GLU A 303 5.42 -3.88 14.44
N LEU A 304 4.55 -4.33 13.55
CA LEU A 304 4.29 -5.74 13.24
C LEU A 304 4.54 -6.00 11.76
N TYR A 305 5.39 -6.97 11.49
CA TYR A 305 5.54 -7.57 10.18
C TYR A 305 4.94 -8.97 10.22
N PHE A 306 4.17 -9.34 9.20
CA PHE A 306 3.50 -10.63 9.17
C PHE A 306 3.49 -11.25 7.78
N ASP A 307 3.37 -12.57 7.73
CA ASP A 307 3.39 -13.34 6.49
C ASP A 307 2.06 -13.18 5.75
N MET A 308 2.14 -12.62 4.54
CA MET A 308 0.98 -12.41 3.68
C MET A 308 0.30 -13.72 3.27
N ASP A 309 1.01 -14.85 3.30
CA ASP A 309 0.46 -16.14 2.86
C ASP A 309 0.18 -17.08 4.04
N SER A 310 0.17 -16.57 5.28
CA SER A 310 -0.13 -17.41 6.44
C SER A 310 -1.54 -17.97 6.39
N THR A 311 -1.64 -19.28 6.64
CA THR A 311 -2.90 -20.02 6.76
C THR A 311 -3.14 -20.47 8.20
N LEU A 312 -2.50 -19.83 9.18
CA LEU A 312 -2.64 -20.19 10.58
C LEU A 312 -4.06 -19.86 11.06
N GLU A 313 -4.78 -20.90 11.45
CA GLU A 313 -6.18 -20.81 11.83
C GLU A 313 -6.38 -21.09 13.33
N GLY A 314 -7.34 -20.41 13.96
CA GLY A 314 -7.69 -20.67 15.35
C GLY A 314 -8.51 -19.56 16.02
N GLU A 315 -8.44 -19.53 17.35
CA GLU A 315 -9.15 -18.56 18.19
C GLU A 315 -8.17 -17.76 19.05
N LEU A 316 -8.50 -16.48 19.26
CA LEU A 316 -7.80 -15.59 20.19
C LEU A 316 -8.80 -15.03 21.20
N ASP A 317 -8.59 -15.37 22.47
CA ASP A 317 -9.37 -14.75 23.56
C ASP A 317 -9.02 -13.26 23.72
N GLU A 318 -9.73 -12.57 24.61
CA GLU A 318 -9.53 -11.13 24.89
C GLU A 318 -8.11 -10.79 25.38
N HIS A 319 -7.39 -11.75 25.95
CA HIS A 319 -6.04 -11.59 26.47
C HIS A 319 -4.95 -11.99 25.46
N GLY A 320 -5.35 -12.45 24.27
CA GLY A 320 -4.42 -12.90 23.22
C GLY A 320 -3.90 -14.31 23.43
N LYS A 321 -4.60 -15.15 24.20
CA LYS A 321 -4.31 -16.59 24.27
C LYS A 321 -4.79 -17.25 22.99
N LEU A 322 -3.85 -17.91 22.31
CA LEU A 322 -4.08 -18.64 21.07
C LEU A 322 -4.50 -20.08 21.32
N THR A 323 -5.60 -20.49 20.70
CA THR A 323 -6.00 -21.88 20.52
C THR A 323 -6.02 -22.18 19.02
N ARG A 324 -5.17 -23.09 18.54
CA ARG A 324 -5.11 -23.42 17.10
C ARG A 324 -6.26 -24.32 16.69
N ALA A 325 -6.70 -24.15 15.45
CA ALA A 325 -7.65 -25.03 14.78
C ALA A 325 -7.01 -25.66 13.55
N ASP A 326 -7.38 -26.91 13.25
CA ASP A 326 -6.87 -27.63 12.08
C ASP A 326 -7.60 -27.26 10.79
N VAL A 327 -8.85 -26.77 10.91
CA VAL A 327 -9.73 -26.46 9.78
C VAL A 327 -10.46 -25.14 10.06
N PRO A 328 -10.58 -24.24 9.07
CA PRO A 328 -11.40 -23.04 9.17
C PRO A 328 -12.87 -23.35 9.44
N GLY A 329 -13.52 -22.51 10.24
CA GLY A 329 -14.93 -22.59 10.53
C GLY A 329 -15.50 -21.28 11.07
N PRO A 330 -16.81 -21.23 11.37
CA PRO A 330 -17.52 -19.99 11.73
C PRO A 330 -17.06 -19.33 13.04
N HIS A 331 -16.21 -20.00 13.81
CA HIS A 331 -15.70 -19.52 15.10
C HIS A 331 -14.18 -19.37 15.11
N THR A 332 -13.51 -19.73 14.01
CA THR A 332 -12.07 -19.59 13.87
C THR A 332 -11.75 -18.40 12.98
N TYR A 333 -10.53 -17.91 13.11
CA TYR A 333 -10.02 -16.77 12.36
C TYR A 333 -8.62 -17.06 11.85
N ALA A 334 -8.25 -16.39 10.77
CA ALA A 334 -6.87 -16.22 10.37
C ALA A 334 -6.12 -15.49 11.49
N ILE A 335 -5.32 -16.22 12.26
CA ILE A 335 -4.71 -15.75 13.49
C ILE A 335 -3.79 -14.56 13.23
N VAL A 336 -3.02 -14.64 12.15
CA VAL A 336 -2.10 -13.58 11.76
C VAL A 336 -2.87 -12.30 11.43
N ASP A 337 -4.01 -12.41 10.77
CA ASP A 337 -4.85 -11.28 10.38
C ASP A 337 -5.53 -10.65 11.60
N GLU A 338 -6.02 -11.46 12.54
CA GLU A 338 -6.59 -10.98 13.81
C GLU A 338 -5.53 -10.29 14.69
N VAL A 339 -4.31 -10.82 14.75
CA VAL A 339 -3.19 -10.16 15.44
C VAL A 339 -2.86 -8.82 14.79
N ALA A 340 -2.83 -8.77 13.46
CA ALA A 340 -2.56 -7.55 12.69
C ALA A 340 -3.65 -6.49 12.90
N ALA A 341 -4.92 -6.91 12.88
CA ALA A 341 -6.08 -6.09 13.22
C ALA A 341 -5.96 -5.50 14.64
N ARG A 342 -5.69 -6.33 15.66
CA ARG A 342 -5.49 -5.84 17.04
C ARG A 342 -4.33 -4.87 17.18
N ALA A 343 -3.21 -5.15 16.49
CA ALA A 343 -2.05 -4.26 16.51
C ALA A 343 -2.39 -2.90 15.88
N LEU A 344 -3.04 -2.91 14.70
CA LEU A 344 -3.45 -1.70 14.00
C LEU A 344 -4.40 -0.85 14.85
N LYS A 345 -5.40 -1.48 15.48
CA LYS A 345 -6.34 -0.81 16.40
C LYS A 345 -5.62 -0.05 17.53
N HIS A 346 -4.50 -0.57 18.01
CA HIS A 346 -3.68 0.08 19.04
C HIS A 346 -2.61 1.01 18.45
N GLY A 347 -2.73 1.40 17.18
CA GLY A 347 -1.84 2.35 16.51
C GLY A 347 -0.45 1.79 16.17
N ALA A 348 -0.31 0.46 16.09
CA ALA A 348 0.94 -0.13 15.59
C ALA A 348 1.06 0.09 14.09
N LYS A 349 2.29 0.23 13.59
CA LYS A 349 2.53 0.11 12.14
C LYS A 349 2.47 -1.36 11.76
N VAL A 350 1.68 -1.70 10.75
CA VAL A 350 1.44 -3.08 10.34
C VAL A 350 1.85 -3.26 8.88
N ARG A 351 2.67 -4.27 8.59
CA ARG A 351 3.19 -4.57 7.26
C ARG A 351 3.09 -6.07 6.94
N ALA A 352 2.34 -6.42 5.90
CA ALA A 352 2.32 -7.72 5.27
C ALA A 352 3.52 -7.92 4.32
N VAL A 353 4.33 -8.94 4.57
CA VAL A 353 5.52 -9.27 3.79
C VAL A 353 5.52 -10.75 3.42
N ARG A 354 6.38 -11.17 2.49
CA ARG A 354 6.50 -12.61 2.20
C ARG A 354 7.22 -13.28 3.37
N ARG A 355 6.92 -14.55 3.64
CA ARG A 355 7.65 -15.34 4.65
C ARG A 355 9.18 -15.27 4.53
N GLY A 356 9.70 -15.26 3.29
CA GLY A 356 11.15 -15.13 3.03
C GLY A 356 11.75 -13.78 3.43
N ASP A 357 10.91 -12.75 3.63
CA ASP A 357 11.26 -11.40 4.07
C ASP A 357 11.15 -11.24 5.60
N LEU A 358 10.55 -12.22 6.31
CA LEU A 358 10.52 -12.27 7.77
C LEU A 358 11.84 -12.82 8.36
N VAL A 359 11.94 -12.71 9.69
CA VAL A 359 13.07 -13.21 10.49
C VAL A 359 12.77 -14.63 10.95
N ASP A 360 13.79 -15.48 11.02
CA ASP A 360 13.71 -16.88 11.47
C ASP A 360 12.72 -17.79 10.70
N GLY A 361 12.22 -17.36 9.54
CA GLY A 361 11.14 -18.07 8.82
C GLY A 361 9.82 -18.13 9.60
N ALA A 362 9.65 -17.25 10.58
CA ALA A 362 8.42 -17.10 11.36
C ALA A 362 7.28 -16.51 10.52
N GLU A 363 6.05 -16.63 11.02
CA GLU A 363 4.85 -16.05 10.38
C GLU A 363 4.61 -14.60 10.84
N VAL A 364 5.22 -14.19 11.94
CA VAL A 364 5.12 -12.85 12.51
C VAL A 364 6.45 -12.41 13.11
N ALA A 365 6.67 -11.11 13.10
CA ALA A 365 7.79 -10.45 13.77
C ALA A 365 7.32 -9.09 14.29
N ALA A 366 7.30 -8.92 15.62
CA ALA A 366 6.85 -7.69 16.26
C ALA A 366 7.98 -7.02 17.02
N THR A 367 8.07 -5.70 16.89
CA THR A 367 8.81 -4.85 17.82
C THR A 367 7.84 -4.28 18.86
N LEU A 368 8.30 -4.16 20.09
CA LEU A 368 7.49 -3.82 21.25
C LEU A 368 7.82 -2.40 21.75
N ARG A 369 6.80 -1.66 22.18
CA ARG A 369 6.91 -0.36 22.84
C ARG A 369 7.52 -0.49 24.24
N TYR A 370 7.25 -1.62 24.89
CA TYR A 370 7.74 -2.01 26.20
C TYR A 370 7.85 -3.55 26.26
N PRO A 371 8.69 -4.12 27.14
CA PRO A 371 8.80 -5.57 27.27
C PRO A 371 7.48 -6.17 27.74
N LEU A 372 7.13 -7.36 27.25
CA LEU A 372 6.02 -8.12 27.82
C LEU A 372 6.40 -8.53 29.24
N GLU A 373 5.52 -8.27 30.22
CA GLU A 373 5.72 -8.81 31.56
C GLU A 373 5.80 -10.34 31.48
N ALA A 374 6.83 -10.92 32.10
CA ALA A 374 6.92 -12.36 32.24
C ALA A 374 5.67 -12.82 33.00
N THR A 375 4.79 -13.55 32.31
CA THR A 375 3.61 -14.11 32.95
C THR A 375 4.10 -15.18 33.92
N ALA A 376 3.92 -14.93 35.23
CA ALA A 376 4.35 -15.81 36.31
C ALA A 376 3.64 -17.17 36.30
#